data_AF-A0A7J8NSW0-F1
#
_entry.id   AF-A0A7J8NSW0-F1
#
_cell.length_a   1.000
_cell.length_b   1.000
_cell.length_c   1.000
_cell.angle_alpha   90.00
_cell.angle_beta   90.00
_cell.angle_gamma   90.00
#
_symmetry.space_group_name_H-M   'P 1'
#
loop_
_entity.id
_entity.type
_entity.pdbx_description
1 polymer ?
#
loop_
_entity_poly.entity_id
_entity_poly.type
_entity_poly.pdbx_seq_one_letter_code
_entity_poly.pdbx_strand_id
1 'polypeptide(L)'
;ALKEAFEAFCNKGVAGSSSAELLATFCDNILKKGGSEKLSDEAIEETLEKVVKLLAYISDKDLFAEFYRKKLARRLLFDKSANDDHERSILTKLKQQCGGQFTSKMEGMVTDLTLARENQTNFEEYLSNNPNANPGIDLTVTVLTTGFWPSYKSFDLNLPAEMIKCVEVFRDFYQTKTKHRKLTWMYSLGTCNLIGKFEPKTMELIVTTYQASALLLFNSSDRLSYSEIMIQLNLTDDDVVRLLHSLSCAKYKILNKEPSTKTISSTDQFEFNSKFTDKMRRIKIPLPPVDEKKKVIEDVDKDRRYAIDASIVRIMKSRKVLGHQQLVMECVEQLGRMFKPDFKVIKKRIEDLITRDYLERDKDNPNMFRYLA
;
A
#
# COMPACT_ATOMS: atom_id res chain seq x y z
N ALA A 1 -35.64 13.98 -6.03
CA ALA A 1 -36.32 13.16 -5.01
C ALA A 1 -35.68 11.77 -4.83
N LEU A 2 -35.98 10.73 -5.64
CA LEU A 2 -35.50 9.36 -5.38
C LEU A 2 -33.96 9.25 -5.43
N LYS A 3 -33.34 9.84 -6.46
CA LYS A 3 -31.87 9.87 -6.62
C LYS A 3 -31.19 10.56 -5.42
N GLU A 4 -31.65 11.74 -5.03
CA GLU A 4 -31.08 12.50 -3.91
C GLU A 4 -31.26 11.77 -2.58
N ALA A 5 -32.42 11.15 -2.36
CA ALA A 5 -32.66 10.34 -1.17
C ALA A 5 -31.73 9.11 -1.13
N PHE A 6 -31.49 8.48 -2.28
CA PHE A 6 -30.56 7.37 -2.41
C PHE A 6 -29.11 7.80 -2.16
N GLU A 7 -28.67 8.93 -2.74
CA GLU A 7 -27.35 9.52 -2.45
C GLU A 7 -27.18 9.86 -0.97
N ALA A 8 -28.20 10.47 -0.35
CA ALA A 8 -28.16 10.78 1.08
C ALA A 8 -28.06 9.51 1.94
N PHE A 9 -28.74 8.43 1.56
CA PHE A 9 -28.66 7.14 2.23
C PHE A 9 -27.29 6.46 2.03
N CYS A 10 -26.81 6.37 0.78
CA CYS A 10 -25.54 5.73 0.43
C CYS A 10 -24.34 6.37 1.11
N ASN A 11 -24.42 7.64 1.51
CA ASN A 11 -23.32 8.35 2.16
C ASN A 11 -23.41 8.38 3.70
N LYS A 12 -24.32 7.61 4.31
CA LYS A 12 -24.33 7.40 5.76
C LYS A 12 -23.28 6.36 6.16
N GLY A 13 -22.58 6.62 7.27
CA GLY A 13 -21.67 5.64 7.85
C GLY A 13 -22.43 4.43 8.41
N VAL A 14 -21.86 3.24 8.24
CA VAL A 14 -22.42 1.96 8.71
C VAL A 14 -21.40 1.33 9.65
N ALA A 15 -21.76 1.17 10.93
CA ALA A 15 -20.90 0.59 11.97
C ALA A 15 -19.47 1.20 12.02
N GLY A 16 -19.35 2.50 11.78
CA GLY A 16 -18.06 3.21 11.79
C GLY A 16 -17.25 3.09 10.50
N SER A 17 -17.77 2.46 9.44
CA SER A 17 -17.17 2.43 8.09
C SER A 17 -17.97 3.28 7.11
N SER A 18 -17.26 3.85 6.13
CA SER A 18 -17.89 4.54 5.02
C SER A 18 -18.33 3.55 3.94
N SER A 19 -19.35 3.89 3.16
CA SER A 19 -19.75 3.08 2.01
C SER A 19 -18.63 2.94 0.98
N ALA A 20 -17.74 3.93 0.88
CA ALA A 20 -16.55 3.85 0.03
C ALA A 20 -15.60 2.72 0.45
N GLU A 21 -15.31 2.60 1.75
CA GLU A 21 -14.48 1.53 2.32
C GLU A 21 -15.13 0.14 2.14
N LEU A 22 -16.44 0.06 2.41
CA LEU A 22 -17.20 -1.18 2.30
C LEU A 22 -17.28 -1.65 0.85
N LEU A 23 -17.55 -0.75 -0.10
CA LEU A 23 -17.60 -1.07 -1.52
C LEU A 23 -16.24 -1.54 -2.04
N ALA A 24 -15.15 -0.87 -1.67
CA ALA A 24 -13.80 -1.31 -2.04
C ALA A 24 -13.47 -2.70 -1.45
N THR A 25 -13.92 -2.99 -0.24
CA THR A 25 -13.77 -4.31 0.40
C THR A 25 -14.61 -5.38 -0.29
N PHE A 26 -15.83 -5.05 -0.70
CA PHE A 26 -16.70 -5.94 -1.46
C PHE A 26 -16.05 -6.33 -2.80
N CYS A 27 -15.52 -5.37 -3.57
CA CYS A 27 -14.82 -5.66 -4.82
C CYS A 27 -13.61 -6.57 -4.59
N ASP A 28 -12.82 -6.29 -3.56
CA ASP A 28 -11.64 -7.10 -3.22
C ASP A 28 -12.00 -8.54 -2.86
N ASN A 29 -13.12 -8.76 -2.16
CA ASN A 29 -13.59 -10.10 -1.85
C ASN A 29 -14.04 -10.86 -3.10
N ILE A 30 -14.66 -10.20 -4.07
CA ILE A 30 -15.08 -10.83 -5.34
C ILE A 30 -13.87 -11.21 -6.20
N LEU A 31 -12.87 -10.33 -6.31
CA LEU A 31 -11.74 -10.49 -7.22
C LEU A 31 -10.63 -11.39 -6.67
N LYS A 32 -10.68 -11.73 -5.38
CA LYS A 32 -9.79 -12.72 -4.76
C LYS A 32 -10.19 -14.13 -5.15
N LYS A 33 -9.17 -14.99 -5.31
CA LYS A 33 -9.31 -16.40 -5.71
C LYS A 33 -10.44 -17.18 -5.00
N GLY A 34 -10.59 -17.03 -3.68
CA GLY A 34 -11.65 -17.73 -2.94
C GLY A 34 -13.07 -17.14 -3.04
N GLY A 35 -13.21 -15.92 -3.56
CA GLY A 35 -14.51 -15.29 -3.80
C GLY A 35 -14.99 -15.45 -5.24
N SER A 36 -14.06 -15.34 -6.20
CA SER A 36 -14.34 -15.56 -7.63
C SER A 36 -14.77 -17.00 -7.92
N GLU A 37 -14.23 -17.99 -7.19
CA GLU A 37 -14.58 -19.42 -7.35
C GLU A 37 -16.06 -19.74 -7.03
N LYS A 38 -16.79 -18.81 -6.40
CA LYS A 38 -18.21 -18.99 -6.06
C LYS A 38 -19.17 -18.44 -7.13
N LEU A 39 -18.66 -17.75 -8.14
CA LEU A 39 -19.44 -17.03 -9.14
C LEU A 39 -18.95 -17.42 -10.54
N SER A 40 -19.83 -17.39 -11.54
CA SER A 40 -19.39 -17.48 -12.93
C SER A 40 -18.77 -16.16 -13.38
N ASP A 41 -17.97 -16.18 -14.44
CA ASP A 41 -17.36 -14.98 -15.01
C ASP A 41 -18.42 -13.94 -15.42
N GLU A 42 -19.56 -14.39 -15.96
CA GLU A 42 -20.70 -13.51 -16.30
C GLU A 42 -21.30 -12.84 -15.06
N ALA A 43 -21.47 -13.59 -13.97
CA ALA A 43 -22.01 -13.06 -12.72
C ALA A 43 -21.03 -12.07 -12.06
N ILE A 44 -19.72 -12.31 -12.18
CA ILE A 44 -18.68 -11.38 -11.75
C ILE A 44 -18.80 -10.08 -12.54
N GLU A 45 -18.81 -10.16 -13.87
CA GLU A 45 -18.87 -8.99 -14.75
C GLU A 45 -20.14 -8.15 -14.53
N GLU A 46 -21.30 -8.78 -14.36
CA GLU A 46 -22.56 -8.10 -14.01
C GLU A 46 -22.45 -7.40 -12.64
N THR A 47 -21.81 -8.06 -11.67
CA THR A 47 -21.59 -7.50 -10.34
C THR A 47 -20.65 -6.31 -10.37
N LEU A 48 -19.57 -6.37 -11.16
CA LEU A 48 -18.65 -5.26 -11.35
C LEU A 48 -19.37 -4.06 -11.99
N GLU A 49 -20.27 -4.29 -12.94
CA GLU A 49 -21.08 -3.21 -13.51
C GLU A 49 -22.00 -2.55 -12.46
N LYS A 50 -22.66 -3.35 -11.61
CA LYS A 50 -23.48 -2.85 -10.49
C LYS A 50 -22.65 -2.05 -9.48
N VAL A 51 -21.43 -2.49 -9.18
CA VAL A 51 -20.49 -1.76 -8.31
C VAL A 51 -20.22 -0.36 -8.86
N VAL A 52 -19.88 -0.24 -10.14
CA VAL A 52 -19.56 1.07 -10.72
C VAL A 52 -20.80 1.97 -10.78
N LYS A 53 -21.97 1.41 -11.07
CA LYS A 53 -23.26 2.13 -10.98
C LYS A 53 -23.52 2.64 -9.56
N LEU A 54 -23.24 1.84 -8.53
CA LEU A 54 -23.40 2.25 -7.14
C LEU A 54 -22.39 3.35 -6.73
N LEU A 55 -21.15 3.25 -7.21
CA LEU A 55 -20.09 4.24 -6.95
C LEU A 55 -20.49 5.66 -7.41
N ALA A 56 -21.33 5.78 -8.45
CA ALA A 56 -21.83 7.07 -8.92
C ALA A 56 -22.57 7.86 -7.82
N TYR A 57 -23.24 7.16 -6.88
CA TYR A 57 -23.99 7.74 -5.76
C TYR A 57 -23.15 7.98 -4.50
N ILE A 58 -21.89 7.53 -4.48
CA ILE A 58 -20.97 7.76 -3.37
C ILE A 58 -20.29 9.12 -3.56
N SER A 59 -20.28 9.92 -2.50
CA SER A 59 -19.67 11.25 -2.47
C SER A 59 -18.14 11.15 -2.44
N ASP A 60 -17.59 10.36 -1.53
CA ASP A 60 -16.15 10.21 -1.29
C ASP A 60 -15.51 9.16 -2.21
N LYS A 61 -15.51 9.44 -3.52
CA LYS A 61 -14.95 8.53 -4.54
C LYS A 61 -13.43 8.42 -4.44
N ASP A 62 -12.75 9.47 -4.00
CA ASP A 62 -11.32 9.47 -3.69
C ASP A 62 -10.96 8.49 -2.56
N LEU A 63 -11.79 8.42 -1.52
CA LEU A 63 -11.63 7.47 -0.42
C LEU A 63 -11.81 6.03 -0.93
N PHE A 64 -12.80 5.79 -1.79
CA PHE A 64 -12.96 4.49 -2.46
C PHE A 64 -11.71 4.17 -3.29
N ALA A 65 -11.22 5.11 -4.09
CA ALA A 65 -10.07 4.92 -4.97
C ALA A 65 -8.84 4.50 -4.16
N GLU A 66 -8.56 5.14 -3.03
CA GLU A 66 -7.39 4.83 -2.20
C GLU A 66 -7.53 3.47 -1.48
N PHE A 67 -8.70 3.14 -0.93
CA PHE A 67 -8.93 1.79 -0.38
C PHE A 67 -8.84 0.71 -1.45
N TYR A 68 -9.43 0.95 -2.62
CA TYR A 68 -9.41 0.00 -3.73
C TYR A 68 -7.98 -0.18 -4.26
N ARG A 69 -7.23 0.91 -4.49
CA ARG A 69 -5.83 0.90 -4.94
C ARG A 69 -4.95 0.09 -4.00
N LYS A 70 -5.15 0.25 -2.69
CA LYS A 70 -4.41 -0.52 -1.68
C LYS A 70 -4.72 -2.01 -1.71
N LYS A 71 -5.98 -2.36 -1.88
CA LYS A 71 -6.43 -3.76 -2.01
C LYS A 71 -5.94 -4.39 -3.32
N LEU A 72 -6.03 -3.65 -4.43
CA LEU A 72 -5.47 -4.04 -5.74
C LEU A 72 -3.97 -4.31 -5.60
N ALA A 73 -3.20 -3.41 -4.98
CA ALA A 73 -1.77 -3.59 -4.79
C ALA A 73 -1.42 -4.89 -4.05
N ARG A 74 -2.21 -5.22 -3.02
CA ARG A 74 -2.04 -6.47 -2.28
C ARG A 74 -2.32 -7.69 -3.14
N ARG A 75 -3.40 -7.66 -3.94
CA ARG A 75 -3.69 -8.77 -4.88
C ARG A 75 -2.56 -8.93 -5.88
N LEU A 76 -2.22 -7.85 -6.58
CA LEU A 76 -1.14 -7.82 -7.56
C LEU A 76 0.21 -8.37 -7.04
N LEU A 77 0.61 -8.05 -5.80
CA LEU A 77 1.91 -8.47 -5.25
C LEU A 77 1.90 -9.83 -4.53
N PHE A 78 0.81 -10.19 -3.86
CA PHE A 78 0.81 -11.32 -2.90
C PHE A 78 -0.24 -12.38 -3.19
N ASP A 79 -1.43 -11.98 -3.63
CA ASP A 79 -2.54 -12.88 -3.84
C ASP A 79 -2.65 -13.10 -5.35
N LYS A 80 -2.12 -14.21 -5.89
CA LYS A 80 -2.30 -14.55 -7.32
C LYS A 80 -3.74 -14.24 -7.71
N SER A 81 -3.93 -13.19 -8.52
CA SER A 81 -5.24 -12.70 -8.96
C SER A 81 -6.03 -13.88 -9.49
N ALA A 82 -7.33 -13.91 -9.19
CA ALA A 82 -8.18 -14.99 -9.72
C ALA A 82 -8.17 -14.99 -11.25
N ASN A 83 -8.26 -13.80 -11.83
CA ASN A 83 -8.29 -13.56 -13.26
C ASN A 83 -7.78 -12.13 -13.56
N ASP A 84 -6.70 -12.02 -14.35
CA ASP A 84 -6.11 -10.73 -14.75
C ASP A 84 -7.07 -9.92 -15.65
N ASP A 85 -7.97 -10.58 -16.38
CA ASP A 85 -8.96 -9.92 -17.25
C ASP A 85 -10.04 -9.21 -16.43
N HIS A 86 -10.47 -9.79 -15.31
CA HIS A 86 -11.41 -9.14 -14.40
C HIS A 86 -10.81 -7.89 -13.74
N GLU A 87 -9.51 -7.92 -13.39
CA GLU A 87 -8.79 -6.74 -12.87
C GLU A 87 -8.73 -5.62 -13.93
N ARG A 88 -8.51 -5.96 -15.20
CA ARG A 88 -8.54 -4.98 -16.31
C ARG A 88 -9.96 -4.47 -16.60
N SER A 89 -10.96 -5.35 -16.51
CA SER A 89 -12.37 -5.01 -16.76
C SER A 89 -12.87 -3.94 -15.77
N ILE A 90 -12.69 -4.16 -14.46
CA ILE A 90 -13.13 -3.18 -13.46
C ILE A 90 -12.42 -1.82 -13.61
N LEU A 91 -11.11 -1.80 -13.90
CA LEU A 91 -10.41 -0.54 -14.15
C LEU A 91 -10.95 0.18 -15.37
N THR A 92 -11.28 -0.54 -16.44
CA THR A 92 -11.91 0.04 -17.64
C THR A 92 -13.28 0.65 -17.31
N LYS A 93 -14.12 -0.05 -16.54
CA LYS A 93 -15.43 0.46 -16.11
C LYS A 93 -15.31 1.68 -15.20
N LEU A 94 -14.38 1.64 -14.24
CA LEU A 94 -14.08 2.79 -13.36
C LEU A 94 -13.60 3.99 -14.17
N LYS A 95 -12.76 3.79 -15.19
CA LYS A 95 -12.28 4.85 -16.09
C LYS A 95 -13.42 5.50 -16.86
N GLN A 96 -14.36 4.70 -17.38
CA GLN A 96 -15.52 5.20 -18.11
C GLN A 96 -16.42 6.08 -17.23
N GLN A 97 -16.59 5.72 -15.96
CA GLN A 97 -17.52 6.40 -15.04
C GLN A 97 -16.87 7.56 -14.26
N CYS A 98 -15.60 7.43 -13.88
CA CYS A 98 -14.89 8.40 -13.04
C CYS A 98 -13.76 9.16 -13.77
N GLY A 99 -13.43 8.79 -15.00
CA GLY A 99 -12.41 9.43 -15.83
C GLY A 99 -11.00 8.86 -15.67
N GLY A 100 -10.11 9.19 -16.62
CA GLY A 100 -8.75 8.64 -16.67
C GLY A 100 -7.84 9.03 -15.50
N GLN A 101 -8.02 10.22 -14.92
CA GLN A 101 -7.22 10.63 -13.76
C GLN A 101 -7.51 9.76 -12.52
N PHE A 102 -8.74 9.25 -12.41
CA PHE A 102 -9.18 8.40 -11.30
C PHE A 102 -8.44 7.06 -11.30
N THR A 103 -8.28 6.46 -12.48
CA THR A 103 -7.69 5.12 -12.63
C THR A 103 -6.20 5.13 -12.94
N SER A 104 -5.61 6.27 -13.31
CA SER A 104 -4.23 6.40 -13.79
C SER A 104 -3.19 5.69 -12.90
N LYS A 105 -3.25 5.87 -11.57
CA LYS A 105 -2.33 5.19 -10.64
C LYS A 105 -2.50 3.67 -10.67
N MET A 106 -3.74 3.18 -10.70
CA MET A 106 -4.05 1.75 -10.69
C MET A 106 -3.72 1.07 -12.02
N GLU A 107 -3.97 1.76 -13.14
CA GLU A 107 -3.53 1.33 -14.48
C GLU A 107 -2.00 1.21 -14.53
N GLY A 108 -1.28 2.20 -13.99
CA GLY A 108 0.17 2.17 -13.87
C GLY A 108 0.70 0.98 -13.06
N MET A 109 0.01 0.58 -11.99
CA MET A 109 0.37 -0.62 -11.22
C MET A 109 0.27 -1.91 -12.04
N VAL A 110 -0.78 -2.04 -12.88
CA VAL A 110 -0.94 -3.20 -13.77
C VAL A 110 0.13 -3.21 -14.87
N THR A 111 0.48 -2.04 -15.39
CA THR A 111 1.59 -1.88 -16.35
C THR A 111 2.92 -2.29 -15.73
N ASP A 112 3.23 -1.83 -14.52
CA ASP A 112 4.47 -2.18 -13.81
C ASP A 112 4.64 -3.70 -13.66
N LEU A 113 3.57 -4.42 -13.30
CA LEU A 113 3.64 -5.89 -13.21
C LEU A 113 3.81 -6.60 -14.54
N THR A 114 3.25 -6.03 -15.61
CA THR A 114 3.47 -6.57 -16.96
C THR A 114 4.94 -6.44 -17.34
N LEU A 115 5.54 -5.26 -17.07
CA LEU A 115 6.96 -4.99 -17.31
C LEU A 115 7.89 -5.75 -16.36
N ALA A 116 7.44 -6.10 -15.15
CA ALA A 116 8.26 -6.84 -14.19
C ALA A 116 8.67 -8.22 -14.71
N ARG A 117 7.79 -8.90 -15.47
CA ARG A 117 8.09 -10.21 -16.07
C ARG A 117 9.23 -10.12 -17.08
N GLU A 118 9.17 -9.11 -17.97
CA GLU A 118 10.22 -8.86 -18.95
C GLU A 118 11.55 -8.44 -18.29
N ASN A 119 11.49 -7.58 -17.27
CA ASN A 119 12.67 -7.18 -16.51
C ASN A 119 13.33 -8.37 -15.79
N GLN A 120 12.54 -9.32 -15.28
CA GLN A 120 13.04 -10.53 -14.65
C GLN A 120 13.77 -11.43 -15.66
N THR A 121 13.18 -11.66 -16.85
CA THR A 121 13.86 -12.41 -17.92
C THR A 121 15.18 -11.75 -18.34
N ASN A 122 15.18 -10.42 -18.49
CA ASN A 122 16.40 -9.66 -18.79
C ASN A 122 17.46 -9.78 -17.68
N PHE A 123 17.04 -9.90 -16.42
CA PHE A 123 17.94 -10.09 -15.29
C PHE A 123 18.56 -11.50 -15.31
N GLU A 124 17.75 -12.53 -15.58
CA GLU A 124 18.23 -13.92 -15.71
C GLU A 124 19.23 -14.07 -16.88
N GLU A 125 18.99 -13.39 -17.99
CA GLU A 125 19.93 -13.33 -19.11
C GLU A 125 21.24 -12.62 -18.71
N TYR A 126 21.14 -11.51 -17.97
CA TYR A 126 22.32 -10.81 -17.44
C TYR A 126 23.16 -11.72 -16.52
N LEU A 127 22.53 -12.48 -15.62
CA LEU A 127 23.21 -13.43 -14.74
C LEU A 127 23.92 -14.54 -15.54
N SER A 128 23.26 -15.04 -16.59
CA SER A 128 23.80 -16.08 -17.47
C SER A 128 25.05 -15.60 -18.23
N ASN A 129 25.06 -14.34 -18.65
CA ASN A 129 26.17 -13.72 -19.38
C ASN A 129 27.29 -13.21 -18.46
N ASN A 130 27.05 -13.11 -17.15
CA ASN A 130 28.01 -12.58 -16.17
C ASN A 130 28.18 -13.56 -14.99
N PRO A 131 29.00 -14.61 -15.13
CA PRO A 131 29.18 -15.63 -14.08
C PRO A 131 29.65 -15.07 -12.73
N ASN A 132 30.38 -13.94 -12.75
CA ASN A 132 30.84 -13.25 -11.54
C ASN A 132 29.71 -12.53 -10.78
N ALA A 133 28.59 -12.23 -11.45
CA ALA A 133 27.44 -11.56 -10.88
C ALA A 133 26.45 -12.55 -10.24
N ASN A 134 26.93 -13.59 -9.55
CA ASN A 134 26.06 -14.60 -8.96
C ASN A 134 25.54 -14.17 -7.56
N PRO A 135 24.22 -13.97 -7.38
CA PRO A 135 23.64 -13.60 -6.08
C PRO A 135 23.78 -14.69 -5.00
N GLY A 136 24.07 -15.94 -5.37
CA GLY A 136 24.23 -17.07 -4.44
C GLY A 136 22.92 -17.68 -3.93
N ILE A 137 21.80 -16.99 -4.13
CA ILE A 137 20.44 -17.48 -3.88
C ILE A 137 19.53 -17.12 -5.04
N ASP A 138 18.43 -17.85 -5.21
CA ASP A 138 17.40 -17.52 -6.18
C ASP A 138 16.76 -16.16 -5.84
N LEU A 139 16.65 -15.29 -6.85
CA LEU A 139 16.25 -13.89 -6.69
C LEU A 139 15.28 -13.47 -7.78
N THR A 140 14.07 -13.10 -7.36
CA THR A 140 13.07 -12.44 -8.20
C THR A 140 12.84 -11.01 -7.71
N VAL A 141 12.91 -10.04 -8.61
CA VAL A 141 12.73 -8.61 -8.24
C VAL A 141 11.63 -7.97 -9.08
N THR A 142 10.65 -7.40 -8.39
CA THR A 142 9.56 -6.65 -9.01
C THR A 142 9.82 -5.15 -8.82
N VAL A 143 10.11 -4.44 -9.91
CA VAL A 143 10.34 -2.99 -9.89
C VAL A 143 9.02 -2.25 -10.01
N LEU A 144 8.75 -1.34 -9.06
CA LEU A 144 7.48 -0.61 -8.94
C LEU A 144 7.71 0.90 -9.11
N THR A 145 6.84 1.58 -9.86
CA THR A 145 6.95 3.02 -10.10
C THR A 145 6.39 3.81 -8.91
N THR A 146 7.24 4.63 -8.27
CA THR A 146 6.83 5.52 -7.18
C THR A 146 5.71 6.47 -7.65
N GLY A 147 4.65 6.60 -6.84
CA GLY A 147 3.49 7.46 -7.14
C GLY A 147 2.28 6.70 -7.67
N PHE A 148 2.47 5.55 -8.32
CA PHE A 148 1.36 4.65 -8.69
C PHE A 148 0.95 3.76 -7.52
N TRP A 149 1.94 3.18 -6.84
CA TRP A 149 1.75 2.24 -5.74
C TRP A 149 1.47 2.93 -4.40
N PRO A 150 0.78 2.26 -3.46
CA PRO A 150 0.58 2.77 -2.11
C PRO A 150 1.90 3.13 -1.42
N SER A 151 1.85 4.08 -0.49
CA SER A 151 3.01 4.43 0.32
C SER A 151 3.28 3.34 1.34
N TYR A 152 4.33 2.55 1.12
CA TYR A 152 4.77 1.53 2.05
C TYR A 152 5.83 2.07 3.01
N LYS A 153 5.89 1.51 4.22
CA LYS A 153 6.94 1.85 5.19
C LYS A 153 8.27 1.29 4.68
N SER A 154 9.23 2.17 4.46
CA SER A 154 10.63 1.83 4.17
C SER A 154 11.40 1.79 5.48
N PHE A 155 12.32 0.85 5.60
CA PHE A 155 13.20 0.71 6.75
C PHE A 155 14.62 0.58 6.27
N ASP A 156 15.55 1.13 7.04
CA ASP A 156 16.97 0.84 6.87
C ASP A 156 17.28 -0.47 7.60
N LEU A 157 16.71 -1.56 7.08
CA LEU A 157 16.86 -2.90 7.65
C LEU A 157 18.31 -3.35 7.44
N ASN A 158 18.97 -3.73 8.53
CA ASN A 158 20.27 -4.38 8.44
C ASN A 158 20.08 -5.80 7.89
N LEU A 159 20.36 -5.95 6.59
CA LEU A 159 20.23 -7.22 5.89
C LEU A 159 21.39 -8.17 6.22
N PRO A 160 21.12 -9.49 6.27
CA PRO A 160 22.17 -10.51 6.23
C PRO A 160 23.04 -10.38 4.97
N ALA A 161 24.31 -10.78 5.06
CA ALA A 161 25.29 -10.61 3.99
C ALA A 161 24.85 -11.23 2.66
N GLU A 162 24.16 -12.38 2.72
CA GLU A 162 23.62 -13.08 1.55
C GLU A 162 22.58 -12.22 0.81
N MET A 163 21.73 -11.51 1.55
CA MET A 163 20.71 -10.63 0.97
C MET A 163 21.29 -9.31 0.46
N ILE A 164 22.36 -8.81 1.11
CA ILE A 164 23.11 -7.64 0.61
C ILE A 164 23.64 -7.94 -0.79
N LYS A 165 24.28 -9.10 -0.98
CA LYS A 165 24.82 -9.49 -2.28
C LYS A 165 23.74 -9.49 -3.38
N CYS A 166 22.53 -9.97 -3.09
CA CYS A 166 21.39 -9.90 -4.01
C CYS A 166 21.04 -8.47 -4.42
N VAL A 167 20.97 -7.57 -3.44
CA VAL A 167 20.68 -6.14 -3.66
C VAL A 167 21.73 -5.51 -4.57
N GLU A 168 23.00 -5.82 -4.35
CA GLU A 168 24.12 -5.29 -5.14
C GLU A 168 24.11 -5.80 -6.58
N VAL A 169 23.99 -7.11 -6.77
CA VAL A 169 23.93 -7.72 -8.11
C VAL A 169 22.77 -7.15 -8.93
N PHE A 170 21.59 -7.00 -8.33
CA PHE A 170 20.44 -6.42 -9.02
C PHE A 170 20.62 -4.93 -9.31
N ARG A 171 21.22 -4.17 -8.38
CA ARG A 171 21.54 -2.75 -8.58
C ARG A 171 22.45 -2.57 -9.80
N ASP A 172 23.50 -3.37 -9.89
CA ASP A 172 24.48 -3.26 -10.98
C ASP A 172 23.82 -3.58 -12.33
N PHE A 173 23.00 -4.64 -12.39
CA PHE A 173 22.14 -4.92 -13.54
C PHE A 173 21.25 -3.73 -13.91
N TYR A 174 20.50 -3.18 -12.95
CA TYR A 174 19.52 -2.14 -13.22
C TYR A 174 20.15 -0.81 -13.70
N GLN A 175 21.35 -0.51 -13.21
CA GLN A 175 22.13 0.65 -13.66
C GLN A 175 22.56 0.55 -15.13
N THR A 176 22.76 -0.66 -15.67
CA THR A 176 23.03 -0.84 -17.11
C THR A 176 21.85 -0.43 -17.99
N LYS A 177 20.62 -0.57 -17.47
CA LYS A 177 19.37 -0.27 -18.19
C LYS A 177 18.96 1.20 -18.02
N THR A 178 19.11 1.77 -16.82
CA THR A 178 18.64 3.14 -16.54
C THR A 178 19.67 3.92 -15.71
N LYS A 179 20.30 4.93 -16.32
CA LYS A 179 21.33 5.76 -15.67
C LYS A 179 20.78 6.89 -14.80
N HIS A 180 19.48 7.21 -14.92
CA HIS A 180 18.85 8.37 -14.27
C HIS A 180 17.81 7.99 -13.20
N ARG A 181 17.69 6.69 -12.86
CA ARG A 181 16.71 6.22 -11.87
C ARG A 181 17.42 5.75 -10.61
N LYS A 182 16.80 6.00 -9.46
CA LYS A 182 17.23 5.51 -8.15
C LYS A 182 16.26 4.43 -7.68
N LEU A 183 16.79 3.26 -7.31
CA LEU A 183 16.00 2.21 -6.67
C LEU A 183 15.93 2.44 -5.16
N THR A 184 14.78 2.12 -4.57
CA THR A 184 14.57 2.05 -3.11
C THR A 184 13.94 0.70 -2.80
N TRP A 185 14.56 -0.07 -1.92
CA TRP A 185 14.09 -1.41 -1.57
C TRP A 185 13.00 -1.35 -0.50
N MET A 186 11.89 -2.03 -0.75
CA MET A 186 10.74 -2.10 0.17
C MET A 186 10.69 -3.48 0.82
N TYR A 187 11.57 -3.72 1.80
CA TYR A 187 11.68 -5.02 2.49
C TYR A 187 10.40 -5.46 3.21
N SER A 188 9.50 -4.52 3.51
CA SER A 188 8.17 -4.82 4.06
C SER A 188 7.27 -5.61 3.11
N LEU A 189 7.58 -5.63 1.81
CA LEU A 189 6.85 -6.38 0.78
C LEU A 189 7.56 -7.65 0.34
N GLY A 190 8.80 -7.88 0.79
CA GLY A 190 9.59 -9.03 0.38
C GLY A 190 9.13 -10.33 1.03
N THR A 191 9.32 -11.43 0.31
CA THR A 191 9.07 -12.80 0.78
C THR A 191 10.34 -13.62 0.56
N CYS A 192 10.67 -14.47 1.53
CA CYS A 192 11.83 -15.36 1.50
C CYS A 192 11.39 -16.80 1.81
N ASN A 193 12.04 -17.77 1.17
CA ASN A 193 11.89 -19.19 1.47
C ASN A 193 13.15 -19.64 2.22
N LEU A 194 13.00 -20.04 3.48
CA LEU A 194 14.09 -20.55 4.30
C LEU A 194 13.96 -22.05 4.50
N ILE A 195 15.09 -22.74 4.58
CA ILE A 195 15.14 -24.15 4.96
C ILE A 195 15.49 -24.23 6.45
N GLY A 196 14.50 -24.51 7.29
CA GLY A 196 14.66 -24.73 8.72
C GLY A 196 15.04 -26.18 9.02
N LYS A 197 16.20 -26.40 9.64
CA LYS A 197 16.66 -27.71 10.08
C LYS A 197 16.24 -27.95 11.54
N PHE A 198 15.04 -28.51 11.72
CA PHE A 198 14.55 -28.93 13.05
C PHE A 198 14.94 -30.38 13.33
N GLU A 199 15.06 -30.75 14.61
CA GLU A 199 15.37 -32.13 15.05
C GLU A 199 14.38 -33.15 14.47
N PRO A 200 13.04 -32.92 14.46
CA PRO A 200 12.10 -33.92 13.97
C PRO A 200 12.11 -34.04 12.44
N LYS A 201 12.37 -32.94 11.71
CA LYS A 201 12.40 -32.89 10.24
C LYS A 201 12.89 -31.54 9.72
N THR A 202 13.41 -31.54 8.49
CA THR A 202 13.64 -30.31 7.72
C THR A 202 12.32 -29.75 7.17
N MET A 203 12.13 -28.43 7.26
CA MET A 203 10.92 -27.73 6.81
C MET A 203 11.27 -26.49 5.97
N GLU A 204 10.41 -26.17 5.01
CA GLU A 204 10.46 -24.92 4.24
C GLU A 204 9.56 -23.87 4.91
N LEU A 205 10.14 -22.74 5.27
CA LEU A 205 9.46 -21.60 5.89
C LEU A 205 9.32 -20.49 4.87
N ILE A 206 8.08 -20.11 4.56
CA ILE A 206 7.78 -18.94 3.74
C ILE A 206 7.52 -17.78 4.71
N VAL A 207 8.42 -16.81 4.72
CA VAL A 207 8.46 -15.70 5.67
C VAL A 207 8.66 -14.38 4.94
N THR A 208 8.40 -13.27 5.61
CA THR A 208 8.79 -11.94 5.10
C THR A 208 10.30 -11.72 5.21
N THR A 209 10.83 -10.72 4.51
CA THR A 209 12.28 -10.42 4.54
C THR A 209 12.81 -10.20 5.95
N TYR A 210 12.13 -9.42 6.79
CA TYR A 210 12.60 -9.16 8.15
C TYR A 210 12.40 -10.35 9.10
N GLN A 211 11.38 -11.19 8.88
CA GLN A 211 11.29 -12.49 9.56
C GLN A 211 12.48 -13.38 9.19
N ALA A 212 12.89 -13.40 7.92
CA ALA A 212 14.06 -14.14 7.50
C ALA A 212 15.34 -13.56 8.10
N SER A 213 15.54 -12.24 8.07
CA SER A 213 16.69 -11.57 8.68
C SER A 213 16.80 -11.90 10.17
N ALA A 214 15.68 -11.89 10.91
CA ALA A 214 15.66 -12.25 12.32
C ALA A 214 16.02 -13.72 12.58
N LEU A 215 15.46 -14.65 11.80
CA LEU A 215 15.75 -16.07 11.94
C LEU A 215 17.21 -16.40 11.62
N LEU A 216 17.83 -15.68 10.67
CA LEU A 216 19.23 -15.89 10.31
C LEU A 216 20.21 -15.48 11.41
N LEU A 217 19.83 -14.57 12.32
CA LEU A 217 20.67 -14.23 13.49
C LEU A 217 20.93 -15.45 14.39
N PHE A 218 19.96 -16.37 14.47
CA PHE A 218 20.05 -17.59 15.28
C PHE A 218 20.97 -18.66 14.69
N ASN A 219 21.52 -18.47 13.49
CA ASN A 219 22.59 -19.34 12.98
C ASN A 219 23.93 -19.09 13.67
N SER A 220 24.11 -17.92 14.30
CA SER A 220 25.35 -17.51 14.97
C SER A 220 25.17 -17.26 16.47
N SER A 221 23.94 -17.34 16.98
CA SER A 221 23.61 -17.09 18.38
C SER A 221 22.52 -18.05 18.83
N ASP A 222 22.75 -18.79 19.92
CA ASP A 222 21.75 -19.73 20.46
C ASP A 222 20.58 -18.99 21.11
N ARG A 223 20.87 -17.81 21.70
CA ARG A 223 19.93 -16.99 22.47
C ARG A 223 20.15 -15.51 22.20
N LEU A 224 19.06 -14.76 22.02
CA LEU A 224 19.07 -13.32 21.80
C LEU A 224 17.97 -12.64 22.59
N SER A 225 18.25 -11.47 23.16
CA SER A 225 17.27 -10.59 23.79
C SER A 225 16.50 -9.76 22.76
N TYR A 226 15.33 -9.25 23.16
CA TYR A 226 14.57 -8.28 22.38
C TYR A 226 15.43 -7.11 21.89
N SER A 227 16.22 -6.50 22.79
CA SER A 227 17.04 -5.33 22.48
C SER A 227 18.15 -5.64 21.49
N GLU A 228 18.79 -6.81 21.60
CA GLU A 228 19.83 -7.23 20.64
C GLU A 228 19.23 -7.41 19.24
N ILE A 229 18.08 -8.07 19.12
CA ILE A 229 17.40 -8.26 17.82
C ILE A 229 17.00 -6.91 17.22
N MET A 230 16.45 -5.99 18.03
CA MET A 230 16.07 -4.65 17.60
C MET A 230 17.25 -3.86 17.04
N ILE A 231 18.39 -3.85 17.77
CA ILE A 231 19.60 -3.14 17.37
C ILE A 231 20.24 -3.78 16.13
N GLN A 232 20.38 -5.12 16.13
CA GLN A 232 21.02 -5.83 15.03
C GLN A 232 20.24 -5.67 13.72
N LEU A 233 18.91 -5.65 13.75
CA LEU A 233 18.06 -5.48 12.56
C LEU A 233 17.75 -4.01 12.23
N ASN A 234 17.99 -3.07 13.14
CA ASN A 234 17.62 -1.66 13.02
C ASN A 234 16.11 -1.46 12.75
N LEU A 235 15.27 -2.10 13.58
CA LEU A 235 13.81 -2.03 13.49
C LEU A 235 13.21 -1.15 14.59
N THR A 236 12.02 -0.60 14.34
CA THR A 236 11.26 0.14 15.37
C THR A 236 10.57 -0.82 16.34
N ASP A 237 10.25 -0.36 17.56
CA ASP A 237 9.64 -1.18 18.62
C ASP A 237 8.38 -1.91 18.13
N ASP A 238 7.47 -1.18 17.47
CA ASP A 238 6.24 -1.72 16.88
C ASP A 238 6.50 -2.87 15.89
N ASP A 239 7.55 -2.74 15.07
CA ASP A 239 7.87 -3.75 14.05
C ASP A 239 8.53 -4.98 14.67
N VAL A 240 9.42 -4.79 15.66
CA VAL A 240 10.08 -5.89 16.38
C VAL A 240 9.06 -6.69 17.20
N VAL A 241 8.14 -6.02 17.90
CA VAL A 241 7.05 -6.66 18.64
C VAL A 241 6.22 -7.54 17.70
N ARG A 242 5.83 -7.00 16.55
CA ARG A 242 5.01 -7.72 15.57
C ARG A 242 5.76 -8.90 14.93
N LEU A 243 7.03 -8.70 14.61
CA LEU A 243 7.96 -9.71 14.09
C LEU A 243 8.11 -10.86 15.08
N LEU A 244 8.51 -10.58 16.32
CA LEU A 244 8.76 -11.59 17.34
C LEU A 244 7.47 -12.32 17.74
N HIS A 245 6.37 -11.59 17.90
CA HIS A 245 5.06 -12.20 18.15
C HIS A 245 4.70 -13.24 17.07
N SER A 246 4.99 -12.96 15.80
CA SER A 246 4.72 -13.89 14.69
C SER A 246 5.54 -15.18 14.75
N LEU A 247 6.73 -15.13 15.35
CA LEU A 247 7.70 -16.24 15.41
C LEU A 247 7.65 -17.02 16.73
N SER A 248 7.14 -16.44 17.82
CA SER A 248 7.19 -17.06 19.17
C SER A 248 5.83 -17.22 19.86
N CYS A 249 4.87 -16.34 19.61
CA CYS A 249 3.59 -16.31 20.35
C CYS A 249 2.41 -16.82 19.51
N ALA A 250 2.47 -16.65 18.19
CA ALA A 250 1.43 -17.05 17.26
C ALA A 250 1.39 -18.58 17.04
N LYS A 251 0.73 -19.01 15.96
CA LYS A 251 0.55 -20.42 15.61
C LYS A 251 1.87 -21.17 15.45
N TYR A 252 2.85 -20.56 14.78
CA TYR A 252 4.13 -21.18 14.43
C TYR A 252 5.23 -20.68 15.37
N LYS A 253 5.49 -21.43 16.44
CA LYS A 253 6.48 -21.10 17.46
C LYS A 253 7.87 -21.58 17.03
N ILE A 254 8.42 -20.91 16.02
CA ILE A 254 9.78 -21.17 15.52
C ILE A 254 10.83 -20.75 16.55
N LEU A 255 10.52 -19.74 17.35
CA LEU A 255 11.34 -19.29 18.48
C LEU A 255 10.65 -19.65 19.80
N ASN A 256 11.42 -20.17 20.74
CA ASN A 256 11.06 -20.23 22.15
C ASN A 256 11.25 -18.85 22.75
N LYS A 257 10.35 -18.46 23.65
CA LYS A 257 10.36 -17.16 24.32
C LYS A 257 10.38 -17.36 25.83
N GLU A 258 11.24 -16.62 26.51
CA GLU A 258 11.32 -16.56 27.96
C GLU A 258 11.12 -15.13 28.45
N PRO A 259 10.13 -14.86 29.34
CA PRO A 259 9.11 -15.78 29.83
C PRO A 259 8.08 -16.18 28.76
N SER A 260 7.52 -17.39 28.86
CA SER A 260 6.53 -17.92 27.91
C SER A 260 5.14 -17.28 28.10
N THR A 261 4.99 -16.02 27.66
CA THR A 261 3.74 -15.28 27.65
C THR A 261 3.19 -15.08 26.23
N LYS A 262 1.95 -14.57 26.13
CA LYS A 262 1.28 -14.31 24.84
C LYS A 262 1.63 -12.94 24.23
N THR A 263 2.41 -12.11 24.93
CA THR A 263 2.77 -10.75 24.52
C THR A 263 4.28 -10.62 24.48
N ILE A 264 4.79 -9.69 23.68
CA ILE A 264 6.22 -9.35 23.62
C ILE A 264 6.49 -8.17 24.56
N SER A 265 7.60 -8.24 25.28
CA SER A 265 8.16 -7.26 26.19
C SER A 265 9.63 -7.03 25.83
N SER A 266 10.14 -5.83 26.14
CA SER A 266 11.54 -5.45 25.90
C SER A 266 12.55 -6.26 26.72
N THR A 267 12.10 -6.96 27.76
CA THR A 267 12.92 -7.83 28.62
C THR A 267 12.93 -9.30 28.17
N ASP A 268 12.18 -9.64 27.12
CA ASP A 268 12.07 -11.03 26.67
C ASP A 268 13.35 -11.51 25.99
N GLN A 269 13.58 -12.83 26.11
CA GLN A 269 14.66 -13.53 25.43
C GLN A 269 14.10 -14.64 24.55
N PHE A 270 14.82 -14.90 23.46
CA PHE A 270 14.39 -15.78 22.39
C PHE A 270 15.48 -16.78 22.07
N GLU A 271 15.08 -18.01 21.78
CA GLU A 271 15.96 -19.12 21.39
C GLU A 271 15.33 -19.88 20.22
N PHE A 272 16.13 -20.47 19.35
CA PHE A 272 15.61 -21.30 18.27
C PHE A 272 14.92 -22.56 18.82
N ASN A 273 13.68 -22.81 18.42
CA ASN A 273 12.94 -24.00 18.83
C ASN A 273 13.30 -25.20 17.94
N SER A 274 14.43 -25.86 18.24
CA SER A 274 14.91 -27.04 17.49
C SER A 274 13.89 -28.19 17.41
N LYS A 275 12.97 -28.28 18.38
CA LYS A 275 11.95 -29.33 18.52
C LYS A 275 10.64 -29.00 17.81
N PHE A 276 10.53 -27.84 17.16
CA PHE A 276 9.32 -27.45 16.45
C PHE A 276 8.93 -28.48 15.36
N THR A 277 7.63 -28.71 15.21
CA THR A 277 7.09 -29.58 14.16
C THR A 277 5.69 -29.12 13.76
N ASP A 278 5.29 -29.43 12.53
CA ASP A 278 3.95 -29.23 11.98
C ASP A 278 3.56 -30.43 11.11
N LYS A 279 2.30 -30.60 10.73
CA LYS A 279 1.90 -31.64 9.78
C LYS A 279 2.47 -31.37 8.39
N MET A 280 2.47 -30.10 7.95
CA MET A 280 2.99 -29.69 6.65
C MET A 280 4.52 -29.61 6.67
N ARG A 281 5.18 -29.86 5.53
CA ARG A 281 6.64 -29.63 5.38
C ARG A 281 6.96 -28.23 4.90
N ARG A 282 6.00 -27.55 4.28
CA ARG A 282 6.09 -26.18 3.79
C ARG A 282 5.03 -25.35 4.49
N ILE A 283 5.44 -24.33 5.24
CA ILE A 283 4.54 -23.48 6.02
C ILE A 283 4.78 -22.01 5.72
N LYS A 284 3.70 -21.23 5.60
CA LYS A 284 3.77 -19.76 5.51
C LYS A 284 3.50 -19.17 6.88
N ILE A 285 4.41 -18.34 7.37
CA ILE A 285 4.28 -17.69 8.67
C ILE A 285 3.75 -16.27 8.46
N PRO A 286 2.45 -16.03 8.71
CA PRO A 286 1.89 -14.71 8.53
C PRO A 286 2.31 -13.78 9.66
N LEU A 287 2.42 -12.50 9.35
CA LEU A 287 2.47 -11.47 10.37
C LEU A 287 1.08 -11.14 10.88
N PRO A 288 0.95 -10.68 12.14
CA PRO A 288 -0.27 -10.08 12.62
C PRO A 288 -0.77 -9.01 11.65
N PRO A 289 -2.07 -8.97 11.31
CA PRO A 289 -2.63 -7.93 10.45
C PRO A 289 -2.49 -6.57 11.13
N VAL A 290 -2.27 -5.52 10.34
CA VAL A 290 -2.28 -4.13 10.81
C VAL A 290 -3.55 -3.49 10.28
N ASP A 291 -4.29 -2.82 11.15
CA ASP A 291 -5.39 -1.97 10.70
C ASP A 291 -4.83 -0.68 10.10
N GLU A 292 -4.94 -0.57 8.79
CA GLU A 292 -4.44 0.58 8.05
C GLU A 292 -5.54 1.57 7.69
N LYS A 293 -6.78 1.34 8.15
CA LYS A 293 -7.94 2.19 7.86
C LYS A 293 -7.68 3.63 8.24
N LYS A 294 -7.20 3.87 9.46
CA LYS A 294 -6.93 5.22 9.97
C LYS A 294 -5.91 5.94 9.11
N LYS A 295 -4.82 5.25 8.74
CA LYS A 295 -3.77 5.80 7.89
C LYS A 295 -4.28 6.17 6.49
N VAL A 296 -5.12 5.32 5.87
CA VAL A 296 -5.72 5.62 4.56
C VAL A 296 -6.57 6.87 4.63
N ILE A 297 -7.38 7.03 5.68
CA ILE A 297 -8.22 8.22 5.87
C ILE A 297 -7.34 9.48 6.06
N GLU A 298 -6.29 9.40 6.88
CA GLU A 298 -5.35 10.50 7.11
C GLU A 298 -4.61 10.93 5.82
N ASP A 299 -4.19 9.96 4.99
CA ASP A 299 -3.54 10.21 3.70
C ASP A 299 -4.51 10.87 2.71
N VAL A 300 -5.77 10.40 2.62
CA VAL A 300 -6.81 11.00 1.78
C VAL A 300 -7.12 12.43 2.22
N ASP A 301 -7.27 12.67 3.53
CA ASP A 301 -7.53 14.01 4.06
C ASP A 301 -6.36 14.96 3.83
N LYS A 302 -5.13 14.45 3.77
CA LYS A 302 -3.95 15.22 3.35
C LYS A 302 -4.01 15.59 1.88
N ASP A 303 -4.32 14.63 1.00
CA ASP A 303 -4.44 14.86 -0.43
C ASP A 303 -5.57 15.83 -0.79
N ARG A 304 -6.71 15.76 -0.08
CA ARG A 304 -7.82 16.72 -0.20
C ARG A 304 -7.39 18.15 0.06
N ARG A 305 -6.50 18.41 1.02
CA ARG A 305 -5.98 19.77 1.28
C ARG A 305 -5.20 20.32 0.09
N TYR A 306 -4.37 19.49 -0.54
CA TYR A 306 -3.63 19.89 -1.74
C TYR A 306 -4.55 20.07 -2.96
N ALA A 307 -5.57 19.21 -3.10
CA ALA A 307 -6.57 19.35 -4.15
C ALA A 307 -7.37 20.66 -4.01
N ILE A 308 -7.74 21.04 -2.79
CA ILE A 308 -8.41 22.32 -2.49
C ILE A 308 -7.50 23.49 -2.85
N ASP A 309 -6.24 23.48 -2.42
CA ASP A 309 -5.27 24.53 -2.79
C ASP A 309 -5.16 24.69 -4.31
N ALA A 310 -4.97 23.58 -5.02
CA ALA A 310 -4.82 23.57 -6.47
C ALA A 310 -6.08 24.06 -7.20
N SER A 311 -7.27 23.76 -6.66
CA SER A 311 -8.55 24.26 -7.16
C SER A 311 -8.66 25.77 -6.97
N ILE A 312 -8.43 26.27 -5.75
CA ILE A 312 -8.48 27.71 -5.43
C ILE A 312 -7.51 28.49 -6.31
N VAL A 313 -6.24 28.06 -6.40
CA VAL A 313 -5.22 28.74 -7.21
C VAL A 313 -5.62 28.74 -8.69
N ARG A 314 -6.17 27.65 -9.22
CA ARG A 314 -6.61 27.57 -10.63
C ARG A 314 -7.77 28.53 -10.91
N ILE A 315 -8.75 28.61 -10.02
CA ILE A 315 -9.89 29.54 -10.12
C ILE A 315 -9.38 30.98 -10.08
N MET A 316 -8.58 31.32 -9.06
CA MET A 316 -8.07 32.68 -8.87
C MET A 316 -7.11 33.13 -9.97
N LYS A 317 -6.28 32.22 -10.50
CA LYS A 317 -5.42 32.51 -11.65
C LYS A 317 -6.21 32.91 -12.90
N SER A 318 -7.37 32.31 -13.10
CA SER A 318 -8.29 32.59 -14.22
C SER A 318 -9.09 33.86 -14.00
N ARG A 319 -9.73 34.00 -12.83
CA ARG A 319 -10.62 35.13 -12.50
C ARG A 319 -9.89 36.42 -12.16
N LYS A 320 -8.65 36.32 -11.66
CA LYS A 320 -7.81 37.40 -11.10
C LYS A 320 -8.36 38.06 -9.84
N VAL A 321 -9.65 38.36 -9.81
CA VAL A 321 -10.37 38.92 -8.67
C VAL A 321 -11.68 38.17 -8.49
N LEU A 322 -11.99 37.73 -7.27
CA LEU A 322 -13.22 36.97 -7.00
C LEU A 322 -13.73 37.19 -5.57
N GLY A 323 -15.06 37.24 -5.41
CA GLY A 323 -15.68 37.32 -4.09
C GLY A 323 -15.60 36.00 -3.31
N HIS A 324 -15.57 36.07 -1.99
CA HIS A 324 -15.42 34.91 -1.11
C HIS A 324 -16.47 33.82 -1.35
N GLN A 325 -17.75 34.19 -1.41
CA GLN A 325 -18.83 33.22 -1.63
C GLN A 325 -18.71 32.54 -3.00
N GLN A 326 -18.39 33.30 -4.05
CA GLN A 326 -18.21 32.77 -5.40
C GLN A 326 -17.01 31.82 -5.46
N LEU A 327 -15.88 32.19 -4.87
CA LEU A 327 -14.68 31.34 -4.82
C LEU A 327 -14.96 30.01 -4.13
N VAL A 328 -15.63 30.06 -2.98
CA VAL A 328 -15.99 28.86 -2.22
C VAL A 328 -16.95 27.98 -3.03
N MET A 329 -17.97 28.55 -3.68
CA MET A 329 -18.91 27.80 -4.51
C MET A 329 -18.24 27.16 -5.74
N GLU A 330 -17.43 27.91 -6.49
CA GLU A 330 -16.71 27.37 -7.65
C GLU A 330 -15.75 26.24 -7.23
N CYS A 331 -15.10 26.37 -6.07
CA CYS A 331 -14.23 25.33 -5.52
C CYS A 331 -15.02 24.06 -5.14
N VAL A 332 -16.19 24.21 -4.50
CA VAL A 332 -17.07 23.09 -4.17
C VAL A 332 -17.57 22.38 -5.43
N GLU A 333 -17.98 23.13 -6.45
CA GLU A 333 -18.44 22.56 -7.72
C GLU A 333 -17.33 21.77 -8.42
N GLN A 334 -16.12 22.32 -8.47
CA GLN A 334 -14.98 21.68 -9.12
C GLN A 334 -14.57 20.37 -8.43
N LEU A 335 -14.57 20.35 -7.09
CA LEU A 335 -14.13 19.20 -6.29
C LEU A 335 -15.24 18.18 -6.04
N GLY A 336 -16.51 18.59 -6.12
CA GLY A 336 -17.69 17.75 -5.84
C GLY A 336 -17.81 16.50 -6.71
N ARG A 337 -17.07 16.42 -7.83
CA ARG A 337 -16.98 15.21 -8.65
C ARG A 337 -16.22 14.07 -7.97
N MET A 338 -15.30 14.39 -7.05
CA MET A 338 -14.37 13.43 -6.43
C MET A 338 -14.67 13.18 -4.95
N PHE A 339 -14.98 14.23 -4.21
CA PHE A 339 -15.31 14.16 -2.78
C PHE A 339 -16.22 15.30 -2.38
N LYS A 340 -16.87 15.19 -1.22
CA LYS A 340 -17.67 16.29 -0.65
C LYS A 340 -16.75 17.25 0.12
N PRO A 341 -16.49 18.47 -0.37
CA PRO A 341 -15.56 19.38 0.30
C PRO A 341 -16.19 19.99 1.55
N ASP A 342 -15.41 20.13 2.62
CA ASP A 342 -15.82 20.85 3.82
C ASP A 342 -15.55 22.35 3.65
N PHE A 343 -16.60 23.16 3.76
CA PHE A 343 -16.55 24.61 3.73
C PHE A 343 -15.54 25.20 4.73
N LYS A 344 -15.43 24.63 5.95
CA LYS A 344 -14.48 25.08 6.97
C LYS A 344 -13.05 24.84 6.50
N VAL A 345 -12.79 23.71 5.85
CA VAL A 345 -11.46 23.39 5.31
C VAL A 345 -11.12 24.33 4.16
N ILE A 346 -12.04 24.58 3.21
CA ILE A 346 -11.81 25.54 2.11
C ILE A 346 -11.45 26.92 2.67
N LYS A 347 -12.22 27.43 3.64
CA LYS A 347 -11.93 28.73 4.28
C LYS A 347 -10.54 28.77 4.89
N LYS A 348 -10.16 27.74 5.65
CA LYS A 348 -8.82 27.62 6.22
C LYS A 348 -7.73 27.63 5.14
N ARG A 349 -7.94 26.92 4.02
CA ARG A 349 -6.98 26.87 2.92
C ARG A 349 -6.84 28.22 2.19
N ILE A 350 -7.90 29.02 2.11
CA ILE A 350 -7.83 30.39 1.58
C ILE A 350 -6.89 31.25 2.45
N GLU A 351 -7.03 31.21 3.78
CA GLU A 351 -6.13 31.95 4.68
C GLU A 351 -4.67 31.47 4.58
N ASP A 352 -4.47 30.15 4.45
CA ASP A 352 -3.15 29.56 4.25
C ASP A 352 -2.53 29.97 2.89
N LEU A 353 -3.34 30.24 1.86
CA LEU A 353 -2.88 30.75 0.56
C LEU A 353 -2.57 32.25 0.60
N ILE A 354 -3.29 33.03 1.41
CA ILE A 354 -2.98 34.44 1.64
C ILE A 354 -1.64 34.57 2.37
N THR A 355 -1.43 33.76 3.42
CA THR A 355 -0.17 33.76 4.19
C THR A 355 1.05 33.35 3.34
N ARG A 356 0.83 32.64 2.24
CA ARG A 356 1.87 32.22 1.29
C ARG A 356 1.96 33.12 0.05
N ASP A 357 1.33 34.31 0.09
CA ASP A 357 1.33 35.30 -0.98
C ASP A 357 0.82 34.80 -2.34
N TYR A 358 -0.05 33.78 -2.36
CA TYR A 358 -0.76 33.39 -3.58
C TYR A 358 -1.98 34.28 -3.84
N LEU A 359 -2.58 34.79 -2.76
CA LEU A 359 -3.79 35.61 -2.75
C LEU A 359 -3.61 36.79 -1.80
N GLU A 360 -4.31 37.88 -2.05
CA GLU A 360 -4.49 38.96 -1.09
C GLU A 360 -5.97 39.32 -0.95
N ARG A 361 -6.33 39.94 0.17
CA ARG A 361 -7.64 40.60 0.30
C ARG A 361 -7.59 41.95 -0.38
N ASP A 362 -8.66 42.32 -1.06
CA ASP A 362 -8.79 43.66 -1.60
C ASP A 362 -8.80 44.70 -0.46
N LYS A 363 -8.20 45.86 -0.71
CA LYS A 363 -8.03 46.92 0.29
C LYS A 363 -9.35 47.55 0.71
N ASP A 364 -10.29 47.64 -0.23
CA ASP A 364 -11.57 48.33 -0.03
C ASP A 364 -12.66 47.33 0.38
N ASN A 365 -12.54 46.06 0.00
CA ASN A 365 -13.51 45.01 0.31
C ASN A 365 -12.85 43.71 0.80
N PRO A 366 -12.84 43.45 2.13
CA PRO A 366 -12.28 42.21 2.70
C PRO A 366 -12.93 40.90 2.25
N ASN A 367 -14.12 40.97 1.62
CA ASN A 367 -14.81 39.81 1.02
C ASN A 367 -14.38 39.53 -0.42
N MET A 368 -13.43 40.29 -0.96
CA MET A 368 -12.89 40.12 -2.29
C MET A 368 -11.42 39.72 -2.21
N PHE A 369 -11.02 38.76 -3.04
CA PHE A 369 -9.65 38.28 -3.12
C PHE A 369 -9.05 38.64 -4.47
N ARG A 370 -7.74 38.91 -4.49
CA ARG A 370 -6.94 39.17 -5.70
C ARG A 370 -5.83 38.11 -5.79
N TYR A 371 -5.53 37.66 -7.00
CA TYR A 371 -4.46 36.71 -7.28
C TYR A 371 -3.12 37.43 -7.45
N LEU A 372 -2.07 36.94 -6.79
CA LEU A 372 -0.77 37.61 -6.73
C LEU A 372 0.34 36.97 -7.60
N ALA A 373 0.21 35.68 -7.94
CA ALA A 373 1.29 34.88 -8.54
C ALA A 373 1.27 34.77 -10.07
#